data_AF-A0A7C5IPX3-F1
#
_entry.id   AF-A0A7C5IPX3-F1
#
_cell.length_a   1.000
_cell.length_b   1.000
_cell.length_c   1.000
_cell.angle_alpha   90.00
_cell.angle_beta   90.00
_cell.angle_gamma   90.00
#
_symmetry.space_group_name_H-M   'P 1'
#
loop_
_entity.id
_entity.type
_entity.pdbx_description
1 polymer ?
#
loop_
_entity_poly.entity_id
_entity_poly.type
_entity_poly.pdbx_seq_one_letter_code
_entity_poly.pdbx_strand_id
1 'polypeptide(L)'
;IAYRQPITKSEIEFIRGVNCDYTVRSLLDKNLIDILGRSDAPGRPLLYGTSSYFMEYFGINEIKDLPKIEEIKVNEAEFQAQFKLFSKGESAENEDGELEGEFKMNIKREEE
;
A
#
# COMPACT_ATOMS: atom_id res chain seq x y z
N ILE A 1 -4.58 5.44 -0.01
CA ILE A 1 -5.70 5.15 0.92
C ILE A 1 -5.55 5.99 2.18
N ALA A 2 -4.52 5.79 3.01
CA ALA A 2 -4.31 6.53 4.27
C ALA A 2 -4.53 8.05 4.20
N TYR A 3 -3.97 8.73 3.19
CA TYR A 3 -4.11 10.18 3.00
C TYR A 3 -5.42 10.67 2.36
N ARG A 4 -6.27 9.78 1.86
CA ARG A 4 -7.48 10.14 1.08
C ARG A 4 -8.73 9.39 1.53
N GLN A 5 -8.66 8.68 2.65
CA GLN A 5 -9.79 7.91 3.16
C GLN A 5 -10.92 8.83 3.66
N PRO A 6 -12.18 8.38 3.62
CA PRO A 6 -12.65 7.13 3.00
C PRO A 6 -12.62 7.21 1.46
N ILE A 7 -12.10 6.18 0.78
CA ILE A 7 -11.93 6.19 -0.69
C ILE A 7 -12.44 4.90 -1.34
N THR A 8 -13.02 4.99 -2.53
CA THR A 8 -13.49 3.85 -3.31
C THR A 8 -12.38 3.24 -4.18
N LYS A 9 -12.57 1.98 -4.60
CA LYS A 9 -11.64 1.33 -5.54
C LYS A 9 -11.47 2.13 -6.84
N SER A 10 -12.58 2.61 -7.41
CA SER A 10 -12.57 3.36 -8.67
C SER A 10 -11.78 4.67 -8.58
N GLU A 11 -11.86 5.37 -7.44
CA GLU A 11 -11.04 6.56 -7.20
C GLU A 11 -9.55 6.23 -7.09
N ILE A 12 -9.21 5.09 -6.47
CA ILE A 12 -7.81 4.62 -6.42
C ILE A 12 -7.29 4.32 -7.83
N GLU A 13 -8.08 3.63 -8.65
CA GLU A 13 -7.71 3.32 -10.04
C GLU A 13 -7.55 4.60 -10.86
N PHE A 14 -8.44 5.57 -10.68
CA PHE A 14 -8.35 6.87 -11.34
C PHE A 14 -7.06 7.62 -10.98
N ILE A 15 -6.68 7.65 -9.69
CA ILE A 15 -5.45 8.31 -9.24
C ILE A 15 -4.21 7.56 -9.74
N ARG A 16 -4.24 6.22 -9.77
CA ARG A 16 -3.08 5.39 -10.18
C ARG A 16 -2.95 5.25 -11.69
N GLY A 17 -4.02 5.49 -12.45
CA GLY A 17 -4.07 5.29 -13.89
C GLY A 17 -4.06 3.81 -14.33
N VAL A 18 -4.17 2.86 -13.40
CA VAL A 18 -4.11 1.41 -13.66
C VAL A 18 -5.05 0.64 -12.74
N ASN A 19 -5.43 -0.59 -13.13
CA ASN A 19 -6.23 -1.48 -12.29
C ASN A 19 -5.51 -1.76 -10.95
N CYS A 20 -6.29 -1.78 -9.86
CA CYS A 20 -5.75 -1.99 -8.51
C CYS A 20 -6.41 -3.14 -7.74
N ASP A 21 -7.09 -4.07 -8.41
CA ASP A 21 -7.82 -5.17 -7.77
C ASP A 21 -6.92 -6.03 -6.88
N TYR A 22 -5.79 -6.49 -7.44
CA TYR A 22 -4.84 -7.30 -6.70
C TYR A 22 -4.21 -6.54 -5.54
N THR A 23 -3.88 -5.25 -5.73
CA THR A 23 -3.28 -4.42 -4.69
C THR A 23 -4.24 -4.21 -3.52
N VAL A 24 -5.50 -3.87 -3.80
CA VAL A 24 -6.51 -3.67 -2.76
C VAL A 24 -6.75 -4.98 -2.01
N ARG A 25 -6.86 -6.10 -2.72
CA ARG A 25 -7.02 -7.42 -2.10
C ARG A 25 -5.84 -7.77 -1.20
N SER A 26 -4.60 -7.62 -1.68
CA SER A 26 -3.40 -7.92 -0.90
C SER A 26 -3.30 -7.04 0.36
N LEU A 27 -3.70 -5.77 0.29
CA LEU A 27 -3.72 -4.89 1.46
C LEU A 27 -4.79 -5.30 2.49
N LEU A 28 -5.95 -5.78 2.05
CA LEU A 28 -6.98 -6.35 2.92
C LEU A 28 -6.49 -7.65 3.57
N ASP A 29 -5.91 -8.56 2.80
CA ASP A 29 -5.39 -9.85 3.30
C ASP A 29 -4.29 -9.65 4.36
N LYS A 30 -3.49 -8.58 4.22
CA LYS A 30 -2.47 -8.17 5.21
C LYS A 30 -3.02 -7.33 6.37
N ASN A 31 -4.34 -7.13 6.44
CA ASN A 31 -5.01 -6.27 7.41
C ASN A 31 -4.45 -4.85 7.48
N LEU A 32 -3.86 -4.31 6.40
CA LEU A 32 -3.35 -2.94 6.37
C LEU A 32 -4.45 -1.92 6.04
N ILE A 33 -5.55 -2.37 5.45
CA ILE A 33 -6.74 -1.56 5.16
C ILE A 33 -7.99 -2.33 5.55
N ASP A 34 -9.08 -1.61 5.78
CA ASP A 34 -10.40 -2.13 6.12
C ASP A 34 -11.50 -1.53 5.26
N ILE A 35 -12.64 -2.22 5.23
CA ILE A 35 -13.89 -1.72 4.62
C ILE A 35 -14.62 -0.87 5.66
N LEU A 36 -14.69 0.44 5.40
CA LEU A 36 -15.38 1.40 6.27
C LEU A 36 -16.89 1.45 6.01
N GLY A 37 -17.35 0.89 4.88
CA GLY A 37 -18.76 0.84 4.52
C GLY A 37 -18.98 0.89 3.01
N ARG A 38 -20.11 1.46 2.61
CA ARG A 38 -20.48 1.67 1.20
C ARG A 38 -20.80 3.15 0.97
N SER A 39 -20.42 3.65 -0.20
CA SER A 39 -20.78 4.98 -0.66
C SER A 39 -22.26 5.04 -1.08
N ASP A 40 -22.84 6.23 -1.05
CA ASP A 40 -24.18 6.52 -1.58
C ASP A 40 -24.20 6.75 -3.09
N ALA A 41 -23.03 6.73 -3.75
CA ALA A 41 -22.93 6.81 -5.20
C ALA A 41 -23.61 5.62 -5.91
N PRO A 42 -24.01 5.77 -7.18
CA PRO A 42 -24.55 4.68 -7.98
C PRO A 42 -23.66 3.44 -7.95
N GLY A 43 -24.25 2.26 -7.77
CA GLY A 43 -23.53 1.00 -7.60
C GLY A 43 -23.03 0.72 -6.17
N ARG A 44 -23.19 1.67 -5.24
CA ARG A 44 -22.85 1.58 -3.81
C ARG A 44 -21.48 0.93 -3.57
N PRO A 45 -20.40 1.49 -4.16
CA PRO A 45 -19.07 0.93 -4.07
C PRO A 45 -18.56 0.91 -2.63
N LEU A 46 -17.68 -0.04 -2.33
CA LEU A 46 -17.05 -0.15 -1.01
C LEU A 46 -16.13 1.05 -0.76
N LEU A 47 -16.13 1.52 0.47
CA LEU A 47 -15.21 2.55 0.98
C LEU A 47 -14.10 1.87 1.77
N TYR A 48 -12.86 2.25 1.49
CA TYR A 48 -11.66 1.72 2.11
C TYR A 48 -10.98 2.79 2.98
N GLY A 49 -10.37 2.34 4.08
CA GLY A 49 -9.53 3.14 4.97
C GLY A 49 -8.45 2.28 5.63
N THR A 50 -7.59 2.89 6.43
CA THR A 50 -6.56 2.17 7.20
C THR A 50 -7.16 1.47 8.40
N SER A 51 -6.62 0.30 8.74
CA SER A 51 -6.99 -0.48 9.91
C SER A 51 -6.26 0.00 11.18
N SER A 52 -6.57 -0.60 12.32
CA SER A 52 -5.75 -0.44 13.54
C SER A 52 -4.36 -1.05 13.38
N TYR A 53 -4.25 -2.19 12.69
CA TYR A 53 -2.96 -2.85 12.45
C TYR A 53 -2.02 -2.00 11.59
N PHE A 54 -2.56 -1.17 10.68
CA PHE A 54 -1.76 -0.19 9.95
C PHE A 54 -0.99 0.73 10.91
N MET A 55 -1.65 1.25 11.94
CA MET A 55 -1.04 2.16 12.90
C MET A 55 0.09 1.48 13.68
N GLU A 56 -0.16 0.26 14.15
CA GLU A 56 0.84 -0.58 14.82
C GLU A 56 2.04 -0.88 13.91
N TYR A 57 1.79 -1.25 12.65
CA TYR A 57 2.81 -1.60 11.68
C TYR A 57 3.71 -0.42 11.31
N PHE A 58 3.16 0.79 11.21
CA PHE A 58 3.90 2.01 10.92
C PHE A 58 4.42 2.72 12.18
N GLY A 59 4.13 2.21 13.38
CA GLY A 59 4.57 2.78 14.64
C GLY A 59 3.98 4.17 14.93
N ILE A 60 2.77 4.44 14.45
CA ILE A 60 2.04 5.71 14.65
C ILE A 60 0.81 5.47 15.53
N ASN A 61 0.35 6.51 16.24
CA ASN A 61 -0.82 6.37 17.11
C ASN A 61 -2.10 6.77 16.38
N GLU A 62 -2.01 7.76 15.50
CA GLU A 62 -3.14 8.22 14.71
C GLU A 62 -2.75 8.57 13.28
N ILE A 63 -3.75 8.62 12.41
CA ILE A 63 -3.57 8.92 10.97
C ILE A 63 -3.01 10.33 10.75
N LYS A 64 -3.22 11.25 11.68
CA LYS A 64 -2.66 12.61 11.61
C LYS A 64 -1.16 12.66 11.85
N ASP A 65 -0.58 11.60 12.42
CA ASP A 65 0.87 11.47 12.63
C ASP A 65 1.59 11.09 11.33
N LEU A 66 0.85 10.81 10.26
CA LEU A 66 1.45 10.55 8.96
C LEU A 66 2.23 11.78 8.47
N PRO A 67 3.43 11.60 7.89
CA PRO A 67 4.20 12.68 7.29
C PRO A 67 3.34 13.47 6.31
N LYS A 68 3.42 14.80 6.31
CA LYS A 68 2.72 15.59 5.31
C LYS A 68 3.22 15.20 3.92
N ILE A 69 2.31 15.11 2.96
CA ILE A 69 2.64 14.72 1.57
C ILE A 69 3.76 15.59 0.99
N GLU A 70 3.76 16.88 1.33
CA GLU A 70 4.75 17.88 0.91
C GLU A 70 6.15 17.62 1.50
N GLU A 71 6.24 16.92 2.62
CA GLU A 71 7.47 16.61 3.35
C GLU A 71 8.00 15.20 3.04
N ILE A 72 7.28 14.40 2.23
CA ILE A 72 7.74 13.08 1.81
C ILE A 72 8.91 13.24 0.83
N LYS A 73 10.12 13.35 1.39
CA LYS A 73 11.36 13.06 0.68
C LYS A 73 11.47 11.54 0.61
N VAL A 74 11.06 10.95 -0.50
CA VAL A 74 11.25 9.51 -0.73
C VAL A 74 12.76 9.27 -0.84
N ASN A 75 13.39 8.87 0.27
CA ASN A 75 14.69 8.24 0.19
C ASN A 75 14.47 6.80 -0.26
N GLU A 76 14.52 6.60 -1.57
CA GLU A 76 14.29 5.31 -2.23
C GLU A 76 15.11 4.19 -1.57
N ALA A 77 16.34 4.48 -1.11
CA ALA A 77 17.20 3.50 -0.47
C ALA A 77 16.67 3.03 0.90
N GLU A 78 16.12 3.94 1.71
CA GLU A 78 15.56 3.62 3.03
C GLU A 78 14.24 2.86 2.89
N PHE A 79 13.39 3.26 1.96
CA PHE A 79 12.14 2.57 1.67
C PHE A 79 12.38 1.12 1.21
N GLN A 80 13.35 0.92 0.31
CA GLN A 80 13.74 -0.42 -0.18
C GLN A 80 14.37 -1.28 0.92
N ALA A 81 15.19 -0.69 1.80
CA ALA A 81 15.78 -1.41 2.92
C ALA A 81 14.72 -1.88 3.92
N GLN A 82 13.76 -1.02 4.24
CA GLN A 82 12.68 -1.33 5.16
C GLN A 82 11.71 -2.37 4.57
N PHE A 83 11.36 -2.25 3.28
CA PHE A 83 10.53 -3.23 2.57
C PHE A 83 11.19 -4.61 2.49
N LYS A 84 12.50 -4.67 2.23
CA LYS A 84 13.28 -5.93 2.26
C LYS A 84 13.29 -6.58 3.64
N LEU A 85 13.33 -5.78 4.71
CA LEU A 85 13.24 -6.30 6.08
C LEU A 85 11.87 -6.94 6.33
N PHE A 86 10.80 -6.27 5.90
CA PHE A 86 9.43 -6.78 6.03
C PHE A 86 9.19 -8.04 5.20
N SER A 87 9.67 -8.10 3.96
CA SER A 87 9.55 -9.29 3.12
C SER A 87 10.39 -10.46 3.62
N LYS A 88 11.41 -10.19 4.46
CA LYS A 88 12.26 -11.23 5.06
C LYS A 88 11.67 -11.81 6.36
N GLY A 89 10.67 -11.15 6.94
CA GLY A 89 9.95 -11.63 8.13
C GLY A 89 8.92 -12.73 7.86
N GLU A 90 8.49 -12.93 6.60
CA GLU A 90 7.54 -14.00 6.20
C GLU A 90 8.25 -15.27 5.65
N SER A 91 9.56 -15.41 5.83
CA SER A 91 10.33 -16.56 5.33
C SER A 91 11.26 -17.13 6.39
N ALA A 92 10.71 -17.52 7.53
CA ALA A 92 11.37 -18.41 8.48
C ALA A 92 10.47 -19.63 8.71
N GLU A 93 10.32 -20.44 7.66
CA GLU A 93 10.00 -21.87 7.64
C GLU A 93 9.52 -22.21 6.22
N ASN A 94 10.47 -22.59 5.37
CA ASN A 94 10.36 -23.61 4.33
C ASN A 94 11.74 -23.69 3.66
N GLU A 95 12.47 -24.72 4.05
CA GLU A 95 13.64 -25.20 3.33
C GLU A 95 13.17 -25.64 1.93
N ASP A 96 13.99 -25.35 0.92
CA ASP A 96 13.96 -25.91 -0.43
C ASP A 96 13.02 -25.24 -1.46
N GLY A 97 13.59 -24.42 -2.35
CA GLY A 97 12.94 -24.05 -3.61
C GLY A 97 13.40 -22.72 -4.20
N GLU A 98 14.38 -22.76 -5.10
CA GLU A 98 14.78 -21.66 -5.98
C GLU A 98 13.58 -21.03 -6.69
N LEU A 99 13.44 -19.70 -6.64
CA LEU A 99 12.89 -18.91 -7.75
C LEU A 99 13.54 -17.52 -7.76
N GLU A 100 14.55 -17.37 -8.62
CA GLU A 100 15.02 -16.08 -9.11
C GLU A 100 13.88 -15.40 -9.88
N GLY A 101 13.40 -14.27 -9.36
CA GLY A 101 12.45 -13.41 -10.04
C GLY A 101 12.90 -11.97 -9.92
N GLU A 102 13.81 -11.54 -10.79
CA GLU A 102 14.20 -10.13 -10.90
C GLU A 102 12.97 -9.26 -11.22
N PHE A 103 12.44 -8.54 -10.24
CA PHE A 103 11.48 -7.47 -10.48
C PHE A 103 12.23 -6.28 -11.09
N LYS A 104 12.40 -6.29 -12.42
CA LYS A 104 12.93 -5.14 -13.16
C LYS A 104 11.91 -4.01 -13.14
N MET A 105 12.07 -3.08 -12.20
CA MET A 105 11.40 -1.79 -12.27
C MET A 105 12.07 -0.95 -13.37
N ASN A 106 11.46 -0.95 -14.54
CA ASN A 106 11.87 -0.11 -15.67
C ASN A 106 11.30 1.30 -15.46
N ILE A 107 11.95 2.11 -14.63
CA ILE A 107 11.66 3.55 -14.54
C ILE A 107 12.48 4.24 -15.64
N LYS A 108 11.84 4.49 -16.79
CA LYS A 108 12.39 5.42 -17.78
C LYS A 108 12.34 6.83 -17.19
N ARG A 109 13.51 7.35 -16.87
CA ARG A 109 13.78 8.80 -16.77
C ARG A 109 13.74 9.35 -18.19
N GLU A 110 12.74 10.15 -18.51
CA GLU A 110 12.86 11.13 -19.59
C GLU A 110 13.09 12.48 -18.91
N GLU A 111 14.31 12.98 -19.07
CA GLU A 111 14.68 14.37 -18.85
C GLU A 111 14.37 15.14 -20.14
N GLU A 112 13.64 16.24 -20.02
CA GLU A 112 13.85 17.46 -20.82
C GLU A 112 13.49 18.69 -19.99
#